data_AF-A0A0X8G543-F1
#
_entry.id   AF-A0A0X8G543-F1
#
_cell.length_a   1.000
_cell.length_b   1.000
_cell.length_c   1.000
_cell.angle_alpha   90.00
_cell.angle_beta   90.00
_cell.angle_gamma   90.00
#
_symmetry.space_group_name_H-M   'P 1'
#
loop_
_entity.id
_entity.type
_entity.pdbx_description
1 polymer ?
#
loop_
_entity_poly.entity_id
_entity_poly.type
_entity_poly.pdbx_seq_one_letter_code
_entity_poly.pdbx_strand_id
1 'polypeptide(L)'
;MKNLISYSSSVIIIFIILTSCKSLNRKATINGFVNNYFVVKNEEIKIEDLQKYINYDKLTFNSLTIYERKKLNEYFNFMIDIGYKNLKMNDFQFKIYSSYEINPNLILHYNILYHDKKSIYYMVSRDKLFCFFILDKNNKIISFFSRDFMSQGKDIEPFILTSKNNLESLLKN
;
A
#
# COMPACT_ATOMS: atom_id res chain seq x y z
N MET A 1 -24.01 45.48 2.92
CA MET A 1 -23.09 45.43 4.09
C MET A 1 -22.71 43.99 4.36
N LYS A 2 -21.40 43.70 4.33
CA LYS A 2 -20.62 42.69 5.09
C LYS A 2 -21.17 41.24 5.20
N ASN A 3 -20.43 40.19 4.84
CA ASN A 3 -19.09 39.84 5.31
C ASN A 3 -18.33 38.97 4.27
N LEU A 4 -17.16 39.43 3.84
CA LEU A 4 -16.13 38.55 3.26
C LEU A 4 -15.25 38.07 4.42
N ILE A 5 -15.34 36.79 4.73
CA ILE A 5 -14.55 36.13 5.78
C ILE A 5 -13.10 36.13 5.30
N SER A 6 -12.26 37.00 5.89
CA SER A 6 -10.81 36.94 5.70
C SER A 6 -10.26 35.78 6.52
N TYR A 7 -10.01 34.64 5.89
CA TYR A 7 -9.24 33.58 6.51
C TYR A 7 -7.78 34.02 6.63
N SER A 8 -7.22 33.96 7.84
CA SER A 8 -5.85 34.42 8.09
C SER A 8 -4.84 33.49 7.41
N SER A 9 -3.88 34.08 6.69
CA SER A 9 -2.82 33.39 5.96
C SER A 9 -2.02 32.41 6.82
N SER A 10 -1.97 32.63 8.13
CA SER A 10 -1.29 31.79 9.12
C SER A 10 -1.95 30.40 9.27
N VAL A 11 -3.28 30.33 9.15
CA VAL A 11 -4.00 29.05 9.24
C VAL A 11 -3.67 28.19 8.02
N ILE A 12 -3.63 28.78 6.83
CA ILE A 12 -3.34 28.08 5.57
C ILE A 12 -1.93 27.45 5.60
N ILE A 13 -0.93 28.18 6.09
CA ILE A 13 0.46 27.70 6.18
C ILE A 13 0.57 26.48 7.12
N ILE A 14 -0.08 26.51 8.28
CA ILE A 14 -0.08 25.39 9.23
C ILE A 14 -0.73 24.15 8.62
N PHE A 15 -1.85 24.30 7.91
CA PHE A 15 -2.50 23.19 7.21
C PHE A 15 -1.59 22.57 6.12
N ILE A 16 -0.86 23.38 5.35
CA ILE A 16 0.10 22.89 4.35
C ILE A 16 1.24 22.11 5.01
N ILE A 17 1.79 22.60 6.12
CA ILE A 17 2.85 21.91 6.87
C ILE A 17 2.35 20.58 7.42
N LEU A 18 1.17 20.54 8.04
CA LEU A 18 0.59 19.34 8.63
C LEU A 18 0.25 18.27 7.57
N THR A 19 -0.26 18.67 6.41
CA THR A 19 -0.57 17.74 5.31
C THR A 19 0.70 17.17 4.68
N SER A 20 1.76 17.98 4.55
CA SER A 20 3.08 17.54 4.08
C SER A 20 3.76 16.57 5.07
N CYS A 21 3.70 16.84 6.38
CA CYS A 21 4.23 15.92 7.40
C CYS A 21 3.51 14.56 7.39
N LYS A 22 2.18 14.55 7.20
CA LYS A 22 1.42 13.29 7.08
C LYS A 22 1.82 12.50 5.83
N SER A 23 1.98 13.15 4.68
CA SER A 23 2.39 12.46 3.44
C SER A 23 3.82 11.94 3.50
N LEU A 24 4.74 12.67 4.14
CA LEU A 24 6.12 12.22 4.42
C LEU A 24 6.14 10.95 5.27
N ASN A 25 5.34 10.90 6.32
CA ASN A 25 5.24 9.73 7.20
C ASN A 25 4.70 8.50 6.44
N ARG A 26 3.68 8.68 5.58
CA ARG A 26 3.12 7.61 4.74
C ARG A 26 4.14 7.04 3.75
N LYS A 27 4.86 7.89 3.02
CA LYS A 27 5.94 7.45 2.12
C LYS A 27 7.07 6.77 2.89
N ALA A 28 7.40 7.23 4.10
CA ALA A 28 8.41 6.61 4.95
C ALA A 28 8.01 5.18 5.37
N THR A 29 6.74 4.94 5.73
CA THR A 29 6.25 3.56 6.01
C THR A 29 6.44 2.66 4.79
N ILE A 30 6.02 3.10 3.60
CA ILE A 30 6.12 2.30 2.37
C ILE A 30 7.58 2.04 2.01
N ASN A 31 8.42 3.08 2.03
CA ASN A 31 9.86 2.93 1.76
C ASN A 31 10.51 1.96 2.76
N GLY A 32 10.15 2.06 4.04
CA GLY A 32 10.59 1.13 5.07
C GLY A 32 10.20 -0.31 4.75
N PHE A 33 8.93 -0.55 4.37
CA PHE A 33 8.47 -1.86 3.95
C PHE A 33 9.23 -2.39 2.73
N VAL A 34 9.29 -1.63 1.64
CA VAL A 34 9.95 -2.02 0.39
C VAL A 34 11.44 -2.32 0.62
N ASN A 35 12.14 -1.46 1.35
CA ASN A 35 13.57 -1.67 1.61
C ASN A 35 13.85 -2.90 2.49
N ASN A 36 12.98 -3.23 3.44
CA ASN A 36 13.20 -4.38 4.31
C ASN A 36 12.77 -5.72 3.69
N TYR A 37 11.79 -5.71 2.78
CA TYR A 37 11.18 -6.96 2.29
C TYR A 37 11.31 -7.16 0.77
N PHE A 38 11.25 -6.10 -0.04
CA PHE A 38 11.37 -6.24 -1.50
C PHE A 38 12.81 -6.03 -1.99
N VAL A 39 13.67 -5.33 -1.25
CA VAL A 39 15.08 -5.15 -1.64
C VAL A 39 15.98 -6.22 -1.02
N VAL A 40 15.71 -6.62 0.21
CA VAL A 40 16.44 -7.67 0.91
C VAL A 40 15.80 -9.03 0.59
N LYS A 41 16.60 -9.97 0.09
CA LYS A 41 16.14 -11.36 -0.10
C LYS A 41 15.97 -11.99 1.28
N ASN A 42 14.74 -12.33 1.63
CA ASN A 42 14.41 -13.06 2.85
C ASN A 42 13.90 -14.45 2.46
N GLU A 43 14.33 -15.49 3.17
CA GLU A 43 13.96 -16.88 2.85
C GLU A 43 12.55 -17.23 3.34
N GLU A 44 12.14 -16.69 4.49
CA GLU A 44 10.81 -16.86 5.03
C GLU A 44 10.44 -15.67 5.91
N ILE A 45 9.28 -15.06 5.65
CA ILE A 45 8.74 -13.93 6.39
C ILE A 45 7.43 -14.36 7.04
N LYS A 46 7.30 -14.09 8.34
CA LYS A 46 6.03 -14.26 9.05
C LYS A 46 5.27 -12.94 9.07
N ILE A 47 3.95 -12.99 8.95
CA ILE A 47 3.12 -11.78 8.95
C ILE A 47 3.32 -10.95 10.24
N GLU A 48 3.64 -11.60 11.36
CA GLU A 48 3.95 -10.95 12.62
C GLU A 48 5.18 -10.04 12.53
N ASP A 49 6.16 -10.37 11.69
CA ASP A 49 7.35 -9.54 11.43
C ASP A 49 6.98 -8.27 10.67
N LEU A 50 5.88 -8.31 9.91
CA LEU A 50 5.39 -7.19 9.10
C LEU A 50 4.62 -6.15 9.92
N GLN A 51 4.30 -6.40 11.20
CA GLN A 51 3.46 -5.53 12.04
C GLN A 51 3.98 -4.09 12.18
N LYS A 52 5.28 -3.89 11.96
CA LYS A 52 5.88 -2.54 11.94
C LYS A 52 5.35 -1.68 10.79
N TYR A 53 4.94 -2.28 9.68
CA TYR A 53 4.51 -1.56 8.47
C TYR A 53 3.07 -1.85 8.09
N ILE A 54 2.62 -3.09 8.29
CA ILE A 54 1.30 -3.56 7.93
C ILE A 54 0.36 -3.46 9.12
N ASN A 55 -0.87 -3.02 8.87
CA ASN A 55 -1.98 -3.21 9.77
C ASN A 55 -2.78 -4.42 9.30
N TYR A 56 -2.78 -5.46 10.12
CA TYR A 56 -3.66 -6.62 9.99
C TYR A 56 -4.47 -6.73 11.28
N ASP A 57 -5.69 -7.22 11.18
CA ASP A 57 -6.50 -7.44 12.37
C ASP A 57 -5.96 -8.65 13.15
N LYS A 58 -5.25 -8.39 14.24
CA LYS A 58 -4.65 -9.41 15.10
C LYS A 58 -5.69 -10.34 15.72
N LEU A 59 -6.90 -9.84 16.01
CA LEU A 59 -7.97 -10.70 16.54
C LEU A 59 -8.44 -11.67 15.47
N THR A 60 -8.72 -11.18 14.26
CA THR A 60 -9.06 -12.04 13.13
C THR A 60 -7.93 -13.03 12.83
N PHE A 61 -6.67 -12.60 12.78
CA PHE A 61 -5.53 -13.49 12.54
C PHE A 61 -5.39 -14.59 13.59
N ASN A 62 -5.57 -14.27 14.86
CA ASN A 62 -5.53 -15.25 15.94
C ASN A 62 -6.72 -16.22 15.90
N SER A 63 -7.87 -15.79 15.34
CA SER A 63 -9.04 -16.65 15.14
C SER A 63 -8.91 -17.64 13.99
N LEU A 64 -7.96 -17.43 13.07
CA LEU A 64 -7.69 -18.36 11.99
C LEU A 64 -7.17 -19.71 12.52
N THR A 65 -7.40 -20.79 11.80
CA THR A 65 -6.78 -22.09 12.05
C THR A 65 -5.29 -22.08 11.71
N ILE A 66 -4.55 -23.12 12.15
CA ILE A 66 -3.13 -23.29 11.80
C ILE A 66 -2.95 -23.37 10.27
N TYR A 67 -3.85 -24.09 9.59
CA TYR A 67 -3.84 -24.23 8.14
C TYR A 67 -4.02 -22.88 7.43
N GLU A 68 -5.01 -22.09 7.87
CA GLU A 68 -5.30 -20.79 7.27
C GLU A 68 -4.17 -19.77 7.50
N ARG A 69 -3.59 -19.73 8.70
CA ARG A 69 -2.41 -18.91 8.97
C ARG A 69 -1.23 -19.30 8.07
N LYS A 70 -1.03 -20.59 7.83
CA LYS A 70 0.01 -21.07 6.90
C LYS A 70 -0.25 -20.57 5.48
N LYS A 71 -1.49 -20.69 4.98
CA LYS A 71 -1.89 -20.20 3.65
C LYS A 71 -1.70 -18.70 3.50
N LEU A 72 -2.05 -17.93 4.53
CA LEU A 72 -1.83 -16.49 4.54
C LEU A 72 -0.33 -16.15 4.47
N ASN A 73 0.51 -16.81 5.28
CA ASN A 73 1.96 -16.62 5.22
C ASN A 73 2.55 -17.03 3.86
N GLU A 74 2.08 -18.13 3.24
CA GLU A 74 2.46 -18.53 1.89
C GLU A 74 2.14 -17.41 0.87
N TYR A 75 0.94 -16.81 0.96
CA TYR A 75 0.55 -15.69 0.11
C TYR A 75 1.46 -14.47 0.30
N PHE A 76 1.76 -14.08 1.55
CA PHE A 76 2.67 -12.95 1.81
C PHE A 76 4.07 -13.20 1.27
N ASN A 77 4.64 -14.38 1.52
CA ASN A 77 5.96 -14.74 1.01
C ASN A 77 5.99 -14.73 -0.52
N PHE A 78 4.94 -15.24 -1.17
CA PHE A 78 4.81 -15.20 -2.61
C PHE A 78 4.76 -13.76 -3.16
N MET A 79 3.94 -12.89 -2.56
CA MET A 79 3.85 -11.48 -2.98
C MET A 79 5.17 -10.73 -2.77
N ILE A 80 5.89 -11.03 -1.69
CA ILE A 80 7.19 -10.42 -1.39
C ILE A 80 8.26 -10.91 -2.36
N ASP A 81 8.30 -12.22 -2.66
CA ASP A 81 9.22 -12.80 -3.65
C ASP A 81 9.00 -12.20 -5.05
N ILE A 82 7.74 -12.00 -5.46
CA ILE A 82 7.41 -11.28 -6.70
C ILE A 82 7.93 -9.85 -6.64
N GLY A 83 7.68 -9.13 -5.54
CA GLY A 83 8.19 -7.77 -5.32
C GLY A 83 9.72 -7.71 -5.46
N TYR A 84 10.42 -8.66 -4.85
CA TYR A 84 11.88 -8.78 -4.90
C TYR A 84 12.39 -9.04 -6.30
N LYS A 85 11.87 -10.06 -6.98
CA LYS A 85 12.26 -10.40 -8.36
C LYS A 85 12.05 -9.22 -9.30
N ASN A 86 10.90 -8.57 -9.20
CA ASN A 86 10.54 -7.43 -10.02
C ASN A 86 11.46 -6.22 -9.78
N LEU A 87 11.77 -5.87 -8.53
CA LEU A 87 12.72 -4.79 -8.25
C LEU A 87 14.16 -5.16 -8.63
N LYS A 88 14.56 -6.41 -8.44
CA LYS A 88 15.90 -6.89 -8.83
C LYS A 88 16.15 -6.73 -10.33
N MET A 89 15.15 -6.98 -11.17
CA MET A 89 15.23 -6.75 -12.63
C MET A 89 15.40 -5.27 -13.01
N ASN A 90 15.16 -4.36 -12.06
CA ASN A 90 15.26 -2.92 -12.23
C ASN A 90 16.32 -2.29 -11.31
N ASP A 91 17.35 -3.06 -10.96
CA ASP A 91 18.48 -2.65 -10.11
C ASP A 91 18.03 -2.04 -8.76
N PHE A 92 16.90 -2.53 -8.25
CA PHE A 92 16.25 -2.03 -7.03
C PHE A 92 15.93 -0.53 -7.04
N GLN A 93 15.85 0.09 -8.22
CA GLN A 93 15.46 1.48 -8.34
C GLN A 93 13.93 1.60 -8.28
N PHE A 94 13.40 2.46 -7.42
CA PHE A 94 11.98 2.74 -7.38
C PHE A 94 11.70 4.15 -6.82
N LYS A 95 10.48 4.64 -7.06
CA LYS A 95 9.93 5.86 -6.47
C LYS A 95 8.51 5.60 -6.02
N ILE A 96 8.12 6.25 -4.92
CA ILE A 96 6.77 6.19 -4.37
C ILE A 96 6.05 7.51 -4.62
N TYR A 97 4.91 7.41 -5.29
CA TYR A 97 4.03 8.54 -5.59
C TYR A 97 2.69 8.36 -4.87
N SER A 98 2.12 9.42 -4.32
CA SER A 98 0.71 9.40 -3.97
C SER A 98 -0.16 9.47 -5.22
N SER A 99 -1.45 9.15 -5.08
CA SER A 99 -2.43 9.24 -6.17
C SER A 99 -2.56 10.62 -6.83
N TYR A 100 -2.16 11.70 -6.15
CA TYR A 100 -2.18 13.06 -6.69
C TYR A 100 -0.87 13.49 -7.36
N GLU A 101 0.22 12.74 -7.15
CA GLU A 101 1.55 13.07 -7.68
C GLU A 101 1.91 12.21 -8.89
N ILE A 102 1.27 11.04 -9.06
CA ILE A 102 1.60 10.12 -10.14
C ILE A 102 1.13 10.65 -11.49
N ASN A 103 1.92 10.41 -12.53
CA ASN A 103 1.49 10.64 -13.90
C ASN A 103 0.24 9.78 -14.21
N PRO A 104 -0.92 10.39 -14.55
CA PRO A 104 -2.16 9.67 -14.82
C PRO A 104 -2.03 8.60 -15.91
N ASN A 105 -1.15 8.80 -16.90
CA ASN A 105 -0.93 7.85 -17.99
C ASN A 105 -0.35 6.51 -17.49
N LEU A 106 0.37 6.51 -16.35
CA LEU A 106 0.91 5.28 -15.77
C LEU A 106 -0.17 4.42 -15.07
N ILE A 107 -1.30 5.03 -14.71
CA ILE A 107 -2.38 4.38 -13.95
C ILE A 107 -3.70 4.28 -14.72
N LEU A 108 -3.73 4.71 -15.99
CA LEU A 108 -4.95 4.79 -16.81
C LEU A 108 -5.74 3.47 -16.85
N HIS A 109 -5.03 2.34 -16.90
CA HIS A 109 -5.62 1.00 -16.97
C HIS A 109 -5.74 0.30 -15.61
N TYR A 110 -5.47 1.01 -14.51
CA TYR A 110 -5.34 0.48 -13.15
C TYR A 110 -6.23 1.27 -12.17
N ASN A 111 -7.52 1.40 -12.49
CA ASN A 111 -8.43 2.15 -11.62
C ASN A 111 -8.74 1.36 -10.34
N ILE A 112 -8.15 1.78 -9.23
CA ILE A 112 -8.38 1.17 -7.92
C ILE A 112 -9.70 1.69 -7.35
N LEU A 113 -10.67 0.81 -7.12
CA LEU A 113 -11.93 1.13 -6.45
C LEU A 113 -11.72 1.22 -4.95
N TYR A 114 -11.25 2.38 -4.50
CA TYR A 114 -11.12 2.69 -3.10
C TYR A 114 -11.58 4.11 -2.82
N HIS A 115 -12.46 4.23 -1.81
CA HIS A 115 -13.19 5.46 -1.51
C HIS A 115 -12.26 6.62 -1.11
N ASP A 116 -11.15 6.34 -0.41
CA ASP A 116 -10.17 7.36 -0.04
C ASP A 116 -8.93 7.31 -0.92
N LYS A 117 -8.96 8.05 -2.04
CA LYS A 117 -7.80 8.19 -2.94
C LYS A 117 -6.57 8.76 -2.23
N LYS A 118 -6.70 9.53 -1.13
CA LYS A 118 -5.55 10.07 -0.36
C LYS A 118 -4.70 9.00 0.30
N SER A 119 -5.25 7.82 0.45
CA SER A 119 -4.60 6.68 1.09
C SER A 119 -3.92 5.75 0.09
N ILE A 120 -4.06 6.01 -1.22
CA ILE A 120 -3.46 5.21 -2.29
C ILE A 120 -2.10 5.79 -2.71
N TYR A 121 -1.12 4.90 -2.74
CA TYR A 121 0.24 5.18 -3.18
C TYR A 121 0.66 4.16 -4.23
N TYR A 122 1.52 4.59 -5.14
CA TYR A 122 1.97 3.81 -6.28
C TYR A 122 3.49 3.74 -6.26
N MET A 123 4.01 2.53 -6.43
CA MET A 123 5.42 2.27 -6.64
C MET A 123 5.70 2.17 -8.12
N VAL A 124 6.58 3.05 -8.60
CA VAL A 124 7.01 3.12 -9.99
C VAL A 124 8.51 2.83 -10.05
N SER A 125 8.91 2.02 -11.02
CA SER A 125 10.31 1.77 -11.34
C SER A 125 10.47 1.79 -12.85
N ARG A 126 11.54 2.44 -13.34
CA ARG A 126 11.79 2.68 -14.79
C ARG A 126 10.53 3.07 -15.57
N ASP A 127 9.79 4.06 -15.05
CA ASP A 127 8.54 4.59 -15.63
C ASP A 127 7.43 3.57 -15.84
N LYS A 128 7.43 2.46 -15.09
CA LYS A 128 6.36 1.46 -15.08
C LYS A 128 5.77 1.35 -13.68
N LEU A 129 4.44 1.22 -13.62
CA LEU A 129 3.77 0.86 -12.37
C LEU A 129 4.15 -0.57 -11.98
N PHE A 130 4.50 -0.77 -10.70
CA PHE A 130 4.86 -2.08 -10.15
C PHE A 130 3.89 -2.56 -9.09
N CYS A 131 3.55 -1.70 -8.14
CA CYS A 131 2.73 -2.07 -7.01
C CYS A 131 1.91 -0.84 -6.60
N PHE A 132 0.75 -1.06 -6.01
CA PHE A 132 0.09 -0.02 -5.24
C PHE A 132 0.01 -0.43 -3.78
N PHE A 133 -0.08 0.57 -2.91
CA PHE A 133 -0.24 0.45 -1.48
C PHE A 133 -1.46 1.26 -1.06
N ILE A 134 -2.25 0.72 -0.15
CA ILE A 134 -3.31 1.47 0.53
C ILE A 134 -2.95 1.53 2.00
N LEU A 135 -2.95 2.72 2.57
CA LEU A 135 -2.63 2.97 3.97
C LEU A 135 -3.89 3.31 4.77
N ASP A 136 -3.89 2.99 6.06
CA ASP A 136 -4.92 3.46 6.97
C ASP A 136 -4.63 4.88 7.52
N LYS A 137 -5.53 5.35 8.38
CA LYS A 137 -5.38 6.64 9.10
C LYS A 137 -4.13 6.72 9.99
N ASN A 138 -3.54 5.59 10.37
CA ASN A 138 -2.34 5.48 11.19
C ASN A 138 -1.07 5.28 10.34
N ASN A 139 -1.17 5.48 9.02
CA ASN A 139 -0.09 5.32 8.04
C ASN A 139 0.47 3.90 7.96
N LYS A 140 -0.32 2.88 8.32
CA LYS A 140 0.02 1.47 8.16
C LYS A 140 -0.56 0.93 6.87
N ILE A 141 0.15 0.03 6.21
CA ILE A 141 -0.30 -0.62 4.97
C ILE A 141 -1.44 -1.59 5.32
N ILE A 142 -2.60 -1.39 4.71
CA ILE A 142 -3.76 -2.30 4.81
C ILE A 142 -4.01 -3.08 3.52
N SER A 143 -3.33 -2.72 2.43
CA SER A 143 -3.36 -3.47 1.17
C SER A 143 -2.09 -3.15 0.39
N PHE A 144 -1.54 -4.16 -0.27
CA PHE A 144 -0.53 -3.97 -1.31
C PHE A 144 -0.68 -5.07 -2.35
N PHE A 145 -0.39 -4.76 -3.60
CA PHE A 145 -0.64 -5.69 -4.69
C PHE A 145 0.28 -5.42 -5.89
N SER A 146 0.88 -6.48 -6.45
CA SER A 146 1.71 -6.37 -7.65
C SER A 146 0.84 -6.16 -8.89
N ARG A 147 1.35 -5.39 -9.85
CA ARG A 147 0.75 -5.19 -11.18
C ARG A 147 0.43 -6.52 -11.85
N ASP A 148 1.24 -7.55 -11.65
CA ASP A 148 1.10 -8.84 -12.34
C ASP A 148 -0.23 -9.55 -12.04
N PHE A 149 -0.94 -9.12 -10.98
CA PHE A 149 -2.26 -9.63 -10.62
C PHE A 149 -3.39 -8.65 -10.92
N MET A 150 -3.07 -7.46 -11.43
CA MET A 150 -4.05 -6.43 -11.78
C MET A 150 -4.59 -6.71 -13.18
N SER A 151 -5.92 -6.89 -13.30
CA SER A 151 -6.56 -6.95 -14.61
C SER A 151 -6.45 -5.59 -15.31
N GLN A 152 -5.77 -5.54 -16.46
CA GLN A 152 -5.69 -4.33 -17.25
C GLN A 152 -7.08 -3.97 -17.81
N GLY A 153 -7.53 -2.73 -17.58
CA GLY A 153 -8.76 -2.20 -18.17
C GLY A 153 -10.05 -2.51 -17.40
N LYS A 154 -9.95 -3.09 -16.21
CA LYS A 154 -11.08 -3.21 -15.28
C LYS A 154 -10.81 -2.44 -14.00
N ASP A 155 -11.90 -2.11 -13.33
CA ASP A 155 -11.90 -1.61 -11.98
C ASP A 155 -11.32 -2.68 -11.03
N ILE A 156 -10.42 -2.26 -10.14
CA ILE A 156 -9.65 -3.14 -9.25
C ILE A 156 -10.12 -2.93 -7.83
N GLU A 157 -10.83 -3.92 -7.31
CA GLU A 157 -11.15 -3.99 -5.89
C GLU A 157 -9.91 -4.41 -5.11
N PRO A 158 -9.44 -3.60 -4.15
CA PRO A 158 -8.22 -3.91 -3.42
C PRO A 158 -8.45 -5.00 -2.37
N PHE A 159 -7.46 -5.91 -2.26
CA PHE A 159 -7.41 -6.88 -1.18
C PHE A 159 -7.02 -6.20 0.15
N ILE A 160 -8.03 -5.83 0.94
CA ILE A 160 -7.84 -5.25 2.28
C ILE A 160 -7.52 -6.35 3.30
N LEU A 161 -6.33 -6.30 3.88
CA LEU A 161 -5.78 -7.24 4.87
C LEU A 161 -6.53 -7.24 6.21
N THR A 162 -7.26 -6.17 6.51
CA THR A 162 -8.09 -6.06 7.71
C THR A 162 -9.53 -6.50 7.48
N SER A 163 -9.90 -6.88 6.25
CA SER A 163 -11.24 -7.37 5.93
C SER A 163 -11.31 -8.88 6.11
N LYS A 164 -12.15 -9.34 7.06
CA LYS A 164 -12.41 -10.76 7.28
C LYS A 164 -12.86 -11.48 6.01
N ASN A 165 -13.77 -10.87 5.24
CA ASN A 165 -14.27 -11.46 4.00
C ASN A 165 -13.16 -11.65 2.95
N ASN A 166 -12.22 -10.72 2.86
CA ASN A 166 -11.09 -10.84 1.95
C ASN A 166 -10.15 -11.96 2.38
N LEU A 167 -9.80 -12.01 3.68
CA LEU A 167 -9.00 -13.09 4.22
C LEU A 167 -9.67 -14.45 3.97
N GLU A 168 -10.96 -14.59 4.22
CA GLU A 168 -11.70 -15.82 3.93
C GLU A 168 -11.73 -16.16 2.44
N SER A 169 -11.85 -15.18 1.55
CA SER A 169 -11.82 -15.40 0.10
C SER A 169 -10.46 -15.87 -0.40
N LEU A 170 -9.36 -15.40 0.22
CA LEU A 170 -8.01 -15.88 -0.10
C LEU A 170 -7.84 -17.35 0.30
N LEU A 171 -8.48 -17.76 1.41
CA LEU A 171 -8.33 -19.10 1.98
C LEU A 171 -9.15 -20.19 1.27
N LYS A 172 -10.12 -19.80 0.43
CA LYS A 172 -10.98 -20.70 -0.33
C LYS A 172 -10.44 -21.05 -1.73
N ASN A 173 -9.43 -20.30 -2.21
CA ASN A 173 -8.77 -20.49 -3.52
C ASN A 173 -7.38 -21.10 -3.34
#